data_AF-A0AAN8HY14-F1
#
_entry.id   AF-A0AAN8HY14-F1
#
_cell.length_a   1.000
_cell.length_b   1.000
_cell.length_c   1.000
_cell.angle_alpha   90.00
_cell.angle_beta   90.00
_cell.angle_gamma   90.00
#
_symmetry.space_group_name_H-M   'P 1'
#
loop_
_entity.id
_entity.type
_entity.pdbx_description
1 polymer ?
#
loop_
_entity_poly.entity_id
_entity_poly.type
_entity_poly.pdbx_seq_one_letter_code
_entity_poly.pdbx_strand_id
1 'polypeptide(L)'
;MPGMPDGQSTPVCTGEEDLQSLSKEDVSDIESGLLISKVEDSADEQSLMLWADEIVSCGYTSQLKLDNKDSIIRAIVLHSTTRLIPMLQQLGKGMELYGQVDQMSRNPEACHSLFVPGKITIPDADFIMMNCQPRFSETTGRLRRELRGR
;
A
#
# COMPACT_ATOMS: atom_id res chain seq x y z
N MET A 1 -20.95 -17.29 -8.60
CA MET A 1 -20.10 -18.36 -8.06
C MET A 1 -19.20 -17.72 -7.01
N PRO A 2 -19.30 -18.09 -5.72
CA PRO A 2 -18.42 -17.62 -4.67
C PRO A 2 -17.18 -18.53 -4.59
N GLY A 3 -16.00 -17.94 -4.63
CA GLY A 3 -14.70 -18.60 -4.47
C GLY A 3 -13.68 -17.60 -3.95
N MET A 4 -13.40 -17.70 -2.65
CA MET A 4 -12.34 -17.00 -1.90
C MET A 4 -10.95 -17.65 -2.16
N PRO A 5 -9.93 -17.42 -1.31
CA PRO A 5 -9.09 -16.23 -1.11
C PRO A 5 -7.61 -16.57 -1.37
N ASP A 6 -6.77 -15.59 -1.69
CA ASP A 6 -5.31 -15.64 -1.45
C ASP A 6 -4.75 -14.24 -1.72
N GLY A 7 -4.25 -13.57 -0.66
CA GLY A 7 -3.50 -12.31 -0.75
C GLY A 7 -4.23 -11.14 -1.41
N GLN A 8 -5.05 -10.40 -0.65
CA GLN A 8 -5.61 -9.13 -1.11
C GLN A 8 -4.49 -8.14 -1.40
N SER A 9 -4.07 -8.08 -2.66
CA SER A 9 -3.34 -6.94 -3.19
C SER A 9 -4.39 -5.87 -3.44
N THR A 10 -4.52 -4.92 -2.52
CA THR A 10 -5.39 -3.76 -2.74
C THR A 10 -4.92 -3.05 -4.02
N PRO A 11 -5.84 -2.72 -4.95
CA PRO A 11 -5.47 -1.97 -6.12
C PRO A 11 -4.92 -0.60 -5.68
N VAL A 12 -3.76 -0.21 -6.23
CA VAL A 12 -3.14 1.14 -6.10
C VAL A 12 -4.12 2.30 -6.35
N CYS A 13 -5.31 2.02 -6.89
CA CYS A 13 -6.24 2.97 -7.48
C CYS A 13 -7.64 3.02 -6.85
N THR A 14 -8.00 2.18 -5.88
CA THR A 14 -9.34 2.24 -5.25
C THR A 14 -9.28 3.03 -3.95
N GLY A 15 -9.87 4.23 -3.98
CA GLY A 15 -9.74 5.27 -2.96
C GLY A 15 -10.41 5.04 -1.60
N GLU A 16 -10.76 3.80 -1.23
CA GLU A 16 -11.25 3.47 0.12
C GLU A 16 -10.62 2.14 0.54
N GLU A 17 -9.58 2.22 1.39
CA GLU A 17 -9.05 1.04 2.05
C GLU A 17 -9.96 0.70 3.23
N ASP A 18 -10.47 -0.53 3.28
CA ASP A 18 -11.21 -1.01 4.44
C ASP A 18 -10.24 -1.23 5.60
N LEU A 19 -10.03 -0.17 6.38
CA LEU A 19 -9.18 -0.23 7.57
C LEU A 19 -9.71 -1.24 8.60
N GLN A 20 -10.96 -1.70 8.47
CA GLN A 20 -11.54 -2.70 9.36
C GLN A 20 -11.02 -4.11 9.08
N SER A 21 -10.66 -4.42 7.82
CA SER A 21 -10.20 -5.75 7.40
C SER A 21 -8.71 -5.99 7.59
N LEU A 22 -7.93 -4.95 7.91
CA LEU A 22 -6.47 -5.04 8.06
C LEU A 22 -6.05 -5.97 9.21
N SER A 23 -4.98 -6.69 8.94
CA SER A 23 -4.41 -7.76 9.76
C SER A 23 -2.88 -7.59 9.90
N LYS A 24 -2.26 -8.43 10.73
CA LYS A 24 -0.80 -8.34 10.95
C LYS A 24 0.00 -8.78 9.72
N GLU A 25 -0.63 -9.56 8.83
CA GLU A 25 -0.08 -10.03 7.58
C GLU A 25 0.06 -8.89 6.54
N ASP A 26 -0.68 -7.80 6.71
CA ASP A 26 -0.62 -6.61 5.85
C ASP A 26 0.52 -5.66 6.26
N VAL A 27 1.22 -5.94 7.37
CA VAL A 27 2.33 -5.13 7.86
C VAL A 27 3.59 -5.45 7.09
N SER A 28 3.99 -4.54 6.20
CA SER A 28 5.20 -4.69 5.39
C SER A 28 6.49 -4.24 6.09
N ASP A 29 6.40 -3.44 7.16
CA ASP A 29 7.58 -2.87 7.81
C ASP A 29 8.11 -3.77 8.94
N ILE A 30 9.44 -3.95 8.96
CA ILE A 30 10.12 -4.90 9.85
C ILE A 30 9.97 -4.48 11.32
N GLU A 31 10.01 -3.17 11.62
CA GLU A 31 9.95 -2.66 12.98
C GLU A 31 8.57 -2.91 13.62
N SER A 32 7.48 -2.59 12.93
CA SER A 32 6.12 -2.85 13.42
C SER A 32 5.85 -4.35 13.50
N GLY A 33 6.33 -5.15 12.54
CA GLY A 33 6.24 -6.61 12.60
C GLY A 33 6.92 -7.18 13.84
N LEU A 34 8.13 -6.70 14.17
CA LEU A 34 8.84 -7.10 15.38
C LEU A 34 8.13 -6.65 16.66
N LEU A 35 7.55 -5.44 16.67
CA LEU A 35 6.78 -4.93 17.80
C LEU A 35 5.53 -5.77 18.04
N ILE A 36 4.82 -6.18 16.98
CA ILE A 36 3.68 -7.09 17.06
C ILE A 36 4.09 -8.41 17.71
N SER A 37 5.17 -9.05 17.25
CA SER A 37 5.64 -10.31 17.85
C SER A 37 6.00 -10.14 19.34
N LYS A 38 6.65 -9.05 19.71
CA LYS A 38 6.98 -8.75 21.12
C LYS A 38 5.73 -8.60 21.99
N VAL A 39 4.69 -7.93 21.49
CA VAL A 39 3.41 -7.77 22.19
C VAL A 39 2.69 -9.12 22.32
N GLU A 40 2.69 -9.94 21.27
CA GLU A 40 2.14 -11.30 21.31
C GLU A 40 2.85 -12.16 22.37
N ASP A 41 4.19 -12.14 22.40
CA ASP A 41 5.03 -12.95 23.28
C ASP A 41 5.09 -12.44 24.74
N SER A 42 4.54 -11.26 25.02
CA SER A 42 4.58 -10.66 26.36
C SER A 42 3.85 -11.53 27.40
N ALA A 43 4.55 -12.04 28.41
CA ALA A 43 3.95 -12.91 29.42
C ALA A 43 3.17 -12.14 30.51
N ASP A 44 3.51 -10.87 30.72
CA ASP A 44 3.03 -10.04 31.82
C ASP A 44 2.99 -8.54 31.43
N GLU A 45 2.37 -7.73 32.28
CA GLU A 45 2.23 -6.28 32.04
C GLU A 45 3.58 -5.54 32.11
N GLN A 46 4.56 -5.99 32.93
CA GLN A 46 5.90 -5.39 32.92
C GLN A 46 6.61 -5.64 31.59
N SER A 47 6.48 -6.83 31.01
CA SER A 47 7.01 -7.15 29.68
C SER A 47 6.41 -6.26 28.59
N LEU A 48 5.11 -5.97 28.66
CA LEU A 48 4.42 -5.00 27.79
C LEU A 48 4.95 -3.58 27.98
N MET A 49 5.17 -3.17 29.23
CA MET A 49 5.64 -1.82 29.58
C MET A 49 7.05 -1.53 29.06
N LEU A 50 7.87 -2.55 28.76
CA LEU A 50 9.17 -2.37 28.11
C LEU A 50 9.06 -1.72 26.73
N TRP A 51 7.91 -1.89 26.05
CA TRP A 51 7.64 -1.39 24.71
C TRP A 51 6.58 -0.28 24.69
N ALA A 52 6.32 0.32 25.87
CA ALA A 52 5.23 1.29 26.03
C ALA A 52 5.40 2.50 25.10
N ASP A 53 6.63 2.99 24.94
CA ASP A 53 6.90 4.19 24.14
C ASP A 53 6.65 3.92 22.66
N GLU A 54 7.07 2.76 22.15
CA GLU A 54 6.82 2.32 20.79
C GLU A 54 5.31 2.10 20.54
N ILE A 55 4.60 1.46 21.47
CA ILE A 55 3.15 1.25 21.40
C ILE A 55 2.40 2.59 21.39
N VAL A 56 2.79 3.53 22.25
CA VAL A 56 2.20 4.87 22.31
C VAL A 56 2.51 5.67 21.05
N SER A 57 3.72 5.51 20.48
CA SER A 57 4.09 6.15 19.20
C SER A 57 3.24 5.67 18.02
N CYS A 58 2.73 4.43 18.10
CA CYS A 58 1.74 3.89 17.16
C CYS A 58 0.32 4.47 17.37
N GLY A 59 0.10 5.28 18.40
CA GLY A 59 -1.17 5.95 18.69
C GLY A 59 -2.07 5.19 19.66
N TYR A 60 -1.60 4.11 20.30
CA TYR A 60 -2.35 3.44 21.35
C TYR A 60 -2.28 4.26 22.65
N THR A 61 -3.45 4.68 23.17
CA THR A 61 -3.54 5.58 24.33
C THR A 61 -4.26 4.96 25.53
N SER A 62 -4.75 3.72 25.39
CA SER A 62 -5.43 3.00 26.46
C SER A 62 -4.44 2.32 27.41
N GLN A 63 -4.95 1.67 28.46
CA GLN A 63 -4.10 0.95 29.41
C GLN A 63 -3.41 -0.24 28.75
N LEU A 64 -2.11 -0.40 29.03
CA LEU A 64 -1.30 -1.54 28.59
C LEU A 64 -1.56 -2.72 29.53
N LYS A 65 -2.54 -3.54 29.15
CA LYS A 65 -2.96 -4.75 29.86
C LYS A 65 -2.91 -5.94 28.92
N LEU A 66 -2.70 -7.13 29.47
CA LEU A 66 -2.71 -8.36 28.68
C LEU A 66 -4.04 -8.59 27.96
N ASP A 67 -5.16 -8.23 28.60
CA ASP A 67 -6.51 -8.35 28.01
C ASP A 67 -6.70 -7.46 26.77
N ASN A 68 -5.87 -6.43 26.61
CA ASN A 68 -5.96 -5.46 25.52
C ASN A 68 -4.96 -5.73 24.38
N LYS A 69 -4.26 -6.87 24.38
CA LYS A 69 -3.24 -7.18 23.35
C LYS A 69 -3.75 -7.02 21.93
N ASP A 70 -4.95 -7.51 21.63
CA ASP A 70 -5.54 -7.38 20.30
C ASP A 70 -5.74 -5.92 19.89
N SER A 71 -6.14 -5.07 20.84
CA SER A 71 -6.30 -3.62 20.60
C SER A 71 -4.97 -2.91 20.41
N ILE A 72 -3.91 -3.34 21.11
CA ILE A 72 -2.55 -2.84 20.94
C ILE A 72 -2.02 -3.22 19.56
N ILE A 73 -2.10 -4.50 19.19
CA ILE A 73 -1.68 -5.00 17.88
C ILE A 73 -2.45 -4.27 16.78
N ARG A 74 -3.75 -4.06 16.96
CA ARG A 74 -4.57 -3.32 16.01
C ARG A 74 -4.09 -1.88 15.81
N ALA A 75 -3.70 -1.18 16.88
CA ALA A 75 -3.14 0.16 16.76
C ALA A 75 -1.82 0.15 15.98
N ILE A 76 -0.96 -0.84 16.20
CA ILE A 76 0.31 -0.99 15.47
C ILE A 76 0.04 -1.26 13.98
N VAL A 77 -0.85 -2.19 13.65
CA VAL A 77 -1.25 -2.51 12.25
C VAL A 77 -1.82 -1.27 11.55
N LEU A 78 -2.72 -0.53 12.22
CA LEU A 78 -3.28 0.69 11.64
C LEU A 78 -2.21 1.76 11.44
N HIS A 79 -1.29 1.92 12.38
CA HIS A 79 -0.22 2.91 12.28
C HIS A 79 0.70 2.63 11.10
N SER A 80 1.15 1.38 10.92
CA SER A 80 2.05 1.01 9.84
C SER A 80 1.42 1.16 8.46
N THR A 81 0.19 0.64 8.30
CA THR A 81 -0.53 0.63 7.02
C THR A 81 -1.00 2.02 6.60
N THR A 82 -1.60 2.80 7.50
CA THR A 82 -2.18 4.11 7.14
C THR A 82 -1.13 5.15 6.75
N ARG A 83 0.12 5.01 7.20
CA ARG A 83 1.24 5.87 6.78
C ARG A 83 1.59 5.71 5.30
N LEU A 84 1.22 4.61 4.66
CA LEU A 84 1.45 4.37 3.24
C LEU A 84 0.42 5.07 2.34
N ILE A 85 -0.78 5.35 2.85
CA ILE A 85 -1.90 5.92 2.08
C ILE A 85 -1.49 7.20 1.32
N PRO A 86 -0.84 8.21 1.93
CA PRO A 86 -0.47 9.42 1.20
C PRO A 86 0.51 9.16 0.04
N MET A 87 1.43 8.19 0.22
CA MET A 87 2.39 7.81 -0.83
C MET A 87 1.70 7.08 -1.97
N LEU A 88 0.81 6.13 -1.66
CA LEU A 88 0.01 5.41 -2.65
C LEU A 88 -0.91 6.35 -3.43
N GLN A 89 -1.54 7.32 -2.76
CA GLN A 89 -2.34 8.36 -3.42
C GLN A 89 -1.53 9.23 -4.38
N GLN A 90 -0.30 9.60 -4.02
CA GLN A 90 0.59 10.36 -4.91
C GLN A 90 1.04 9.53 -6.10
N LEU A 91 1.37 8.26 -5.88
CA LEU A 91 1.71 7.32 -6.95
C LEU A 91 0.53 7.16 -7.93
N GLY A 92 -0.68 6.95 -7.40
CA GLY A 92 -1.91 6.86 -8.19
C GLY A 92 -2.16 8.11 -9.03
N LYS A 93 -2.01 9.32 -8.46
CA LYS A 93 -2.10 10.58 -9.23
C LYS A 93 -1.06 10.67 -10.34
N GLY A 94 0.17 10.23 -10.09
CA GLY A 94 1.21 10.17 -11.11
C GLY A 94 0.84 9.23 -12.25
N MET A 95 0.30 8.05 -11.94
CA MET A 95 -0.15 7.06 -12.90
C MET A 95 -1.38 7.53 -13.70
N GLU A 96 -2.27 8.30 -13.07
CA GLU A 96 -3.44 8.91 -13.71
C GLU A 96 -3.03 9.86 -14.84
N LEU A 97 -1.94 10.62 -14.66
CA LEU A 97 -1.41 11.50 -15.71
C LEU A 97 -1.00 10.76 -16.98
N TYR A 98 -0.72 9.46 -16.90
CA TYR A 98 -0.37 8.61 -18.04
C TYR A 98 -1.55 7.75 -18.52
N GLY A 99 -2.76 7.93 -17.97
CA GLY A 99 -3.92 7.08 -18.28
C GLY A 99 -3.79 5.65 -17.76
N GLN A 100 -2.81 5.38 -16.89
CA GLN A 100 -2.51 4.01 -16.44
C GLN A 100 -3.56 3.50 -15.45
N VAL A 101 -4.14 4.39 -14.63
CA VAL A 101 -5.22 4.08 -13.69
C VAL A 101 -6.45 3.51 -14.41
N ASP A 102 -6.83 4.12 -15.54
CA ASP A 102 -7.92 3.64 -16.39
C ASP A 102 -7.63 2.26 -16.98
N GLN A 103 -6.37 2.01 -17.37
CA GLN A 103 -5.96 0.73 -17.94
C GLN A 103 -5.98 -0.40 -16.91
N MET A 104 -5.55 -0.12 -15.68
CA MET A 104 -5.64 -1.07 -14.58
C MET A 104 -7.09 -1.39 -14.23
N SER A 105 -7.99 -0.39 -14.33
CA SER A 105 -9.42 -0.60 -14.11
C SER A 105 -10.07 -1.43 -15.23
N ARG A 106 -9.61 -1.27 -16.48
CA ARG A 106 -10.12 -2.03 -17.65
C ARG A 106 -9.54 -3.44 -17.75
N ASN A 107 -8.30 -3.64 -17.30
CA ASN A 107 -7.55 -4.89 -17.46
C ASN A 107 -6.90 -5.33 -16.14
N PRO A 108 -7.68 -5.58 -15.06
CA PRO A 108 -7.13 -5.85 -13.73
C PRO A 108 -6.24 -7.09 -13.69
N GLU A 109 -6.66 -8.20 -14.30
CA GLU A 109 -5.88 -9.45 -14.36
C GLU A 109 -4.53 -9.29 -15.08
N ALA A 110 -4.52 -8.55 -16.19
CA ALA A 110 -3.29 -8.31 -16.94
C ALA A 110 -2.35 -7.37 -16.18
N CYS A 111 -2.87 -6.36 -15.50
CA CYS A 111 -2.08 -5.41 -14.74
C CYS A 111 -1.65 -5.94 -13.35
N HIS A 112 -2.32 -6.95 -12.82
CA HIS A 112 -2.02 -7.52 -11.49
C HIS A 112 -0.55 -7.95 -11.36
N SER A 113 -0.01 -8.64 -12.38
CA SER A 113 1.40 -9.09 -12.36
C SER A 113 2.43 -7.96 -12.35
N LEU A 114 2.05 -6.70 -12.61
CA LEU A 114 2.98 -5.57 -12.54
C LEU A 114 3.27 -5.11 -11.12
N PHE A 115 2.34 -5.35 -10.19
CA PHE A 115 2.39 -4.82 -8.83
C PHE A 115 2.52 -5.93 -7.77
N VAL A 116 2.31 -7.18 -8.15
CA VAL A 116 2.45 -8.33 -7.27
C VAL A 116 3.66 -9.17 -7.70
N PRO A 117 4.57 -9.54 -6.77
CA PRO A 117 5.69 -10.42 -7.08
C PRO A 117 5.24 -11.71 -7.77
N GLY A 118 5.75 -11.98 -8.97
CA GLY A 118 5.36 -13.11 -9.78
C GLY A 118 6.02 -13.13 -11.14
N LYS A 119 5.66 -14.09 -11.99
CA LYS A 119 6.10 -14.09 -13.40
C LYS A 119 5.26 -13.10 -14.19
N ILE A 120 5.88 -12.03 -14.65
CA ILE A 120 5.26 -11.09 -15.60
C ILE A 120 5.19 -11.80 -16.95
N THR A 121 3.98 -12.16 -17.38
CA THR A 121 3.75 -12.90 -18.63
C THR A 121 3.02 -12.09 -19.69
N ILE A 122 2.21 -11.09 -19.31
CA ILE A 122 1.23 -10.46 -20.20
C ILE A 122 1.53 -8.97 -20.48
N PRO A 123 1.78 -8.10 -19.48
CA PRO A 123 2.14 -6.72 -19.78
C PRO A 123 3.66 -6.59 -19.99
N ASP A 124 4.08 -6.51 -21.25
CA ASP A 124 5.44 -6.09 -21.61
C ASP A 124 5.53 -4.56 -21.76
N ALA A 125 6.73 -4.06 -22.05
CA ALA A 125 6.96 -2.64 -22.23
C ALA A 125 6.17 -2.05 -23.42
N ASP A 126 5.95 -2.85 -24.46
CA ASP A 126 5.22 -2.44 -25.66
C ASP A 126 3.72 -2.27 -25.34
N PHE A 127 3.13 -3.19 -24.57
CA PHE A 127 1.76 -3.10 -24.08
C PHE A 127 1.54 -1.83 -23.24
N ILE A 128 2.46 -1.51 -22.33
CA ILE A 128 2.35 -0.30 -21.48
C ILE A 128 2.47 0.96 -22.35
N MET A 129 3.44 1.01 -23.27
CA MET A 129 3.66 2.16 -24.12
C MET A 129 2.50 2.42 -25.09
N MET A 130 1.89 1.37 -25.64
CA MET A 130 0.75 1.47 -26.55
C MET A 130 -0.52 2.01 -25.88
N ASN A 131 -0.66 1.80 -24.56
CA ASN A 131 -1.82 2.23 -23.78
C ASN A 131 -1.60 3.53 -22.99
N CYS A 132 -0.39 4.08 -23.02
CA CYS A 132 -0.02 5.31 -22.32
C CYS A 132 -0.66 6.54 -22.97
N GLN A 133 -1.39 7.33 -22.18
CA GLN A 133 -2.04 8.57 -22.59
C GLN A 133 -1.53 9.75 -21.75
N PRO A 134 -0.30 10.22 -21.99
CA PRO A 134 0.33 11.26 -21.17
C PRO A 134 -0.39 12.60 -21.32
N ARG A 135 -0.86 13.13 -20.20
CA ARG A 135 -1.36 14.50 -20.07
C ARG A 135 -0.20 15.43 -19.79
N PHE A 136 0.24 16.13 -20.82
CA PHE A 136 1.27 17.16 -20.68
C PHE A 136 0.67 18.44 -20.11
N SER A 137 1.43 19.16 -19.27
CA SER A 137 1.04 20.51 -18.88
C SER A 137 1.00 21.43 -20.10
N GLU A 138 0.09 22.40 -20.09
CA GLU A 138 0.06 23.45 -21.10
C GLU A 138 1.28 24.37 -20.93
N THR A 139 2.31 24.06 -21.70
CA THR A 139 3.36 24.98 -22.15
C THR A 139 4.22 25.67 -21.07
N THR A 140 5.37 25.04 -20.79
CA THR A 140 6.67 25.70 -21.02
C THR A 140 7.40 24.96 -22.15
N GLY A 141 6.71 24.79 -23.28
CA GLY A 141 7.17 24.06 -24.44
C GLY A 141 7.79 24.98 -25.49
N ARG A 142 9.10 25.25 -25.39
CA ARG A 142 9.88 25.79 -26.52
C ARG A 142 10.94 24.86 -27.09
N LEU A 143 11.12 23.63 -26.57
CA LEU A 143 12.26 22.78 -26.99
C LEU A 143 11.92 21.39 -27.54
N ARG A 144 10.66 21.08 -27.90
CA ARG A 144 10.31 19.74 -28.43
C ARG A 144 9.73 19.69 -29.84
N ARG A 145 9.62 20.82 -30.54
CA ARG A 145 9.16 20.83 -31.94
C ARG A 145 10.29 20.71 -32.98
N GLU A 146 11.56 20.81 -32.60
CA GLU A 146 12.67 20.83 -33.58
C GLU A 146 13.31 19.46 -33.90
N LEU A 147 12.96 18.35 -33.25
CA LEU A 147 13.56 17.03 -33.53
C LEU A 147 12.66 16.08 -34.33
N ARG A 148 11.60 16.57 -34.96
CA ARG A 148 10.75 15.78 -35.87
C ARG A 148 10.60 16.44 -37.24
N GLY A 149 11.68 17.07 -37.69
CA GLY A 149 11.73 17.80 -38.96
C GLY A 149 13.16 18.11 -39.40
N ARG A 150 14.05 17.12 -39.39
CA ARG A 150 15.25 17.05 -40.23
C ARG A 150 15.58 15.60 -40.52
#